data_AF-A0A8D9LW72-F1
#
_entry.id   AF-A0A8D9LW72-F1
#
_cell.length_a   1.000
_cell.length_b   1.000
_cell.length_c   1.000
_cell.angle_alpha   90.00
_cell.angle_beta   90.00
_cell.angle_gamma   90.00
#
_symmetry.space_group_name_H-M   'P 1'
#
loop_
_entity.id
_entity.type
_entity.pdbx_description
1 polymer ?
#
loop_
_entity_poly.entity_id
_entity_poly.type
_entity_poly.pdbx_seq_one_letter_code
_entity_poly.pdbx_strand_id
1 'polypeptide(L)'
;GSWTSYVHFSRCGWIWMDSAGNMQLMGTRNFTLRDSALHSEVEALRWAMENMLQHSTCQSFGTDSKELIAMIKDSQAWLSFATELERIETLKICFLDFKFIHVPRARNQISDLLAKTARSFHMELLFIGC
;
A
#
# COMPACT_ATOMS: atom_id res chain seq x y z
N GLY A 1 1.58 6.14 0.70
CA GLY A 1 0.22 6.73 0.75
C GLY A 1 0.31 8.25 0.83
N SER A 2 -0.75 8.99 0.48
CA SER A 2 -0.77 10.46 0.61
C SER A 2 -2.08 10.96 1.21
N TRP A 3 -2.00 11.80 2.25
CA TRP A 3 -3.15 12.37 2.97
C TRP A 3 -3.06 13.90 3.05
N THR A 4 -4.20 14.59 2.92
CA THR A 4 -4.31 16.06 3.06
C THR A 4 -5.67 16.42 3.65
N SER A 5 -5.70 17.30 4.66
CA SER A 5 -6.93 17.74 5.36
C SER A 5 -7.96 18.49 4.51
N TYR A 6 -7.56 19.01 3.34
CA TYR A 6 -8.41 19.84 2.48
C TYR A 6 -9.25 19.05 1.46
N VAL A 7 -9.01 17.74 1.31
CA VAL A 7 -9.65 16.92 0.27
C VAL A 7 -10.15 15.63 0.92
N HIS A 8 -11.45 15.32 0.82
CA HIS A 8 -12.11 14.16 1.46
C HIS A 8 -11.68 12.76 0.95
N PHE A 9 -10.47 12.63 0.39
CA PHE A 9 -9.97 11.40 -0.22
C PHE A 9 -8.60 11.00 0.32
N SER A 10 -8.50 9.74 0.76
CA SER A 10 -7.24 9.05 1.03
C SER A 10 -6.76 8.36 -0.24
N ARG A 11 -5.46 8.48 -0.58
CA ARG A 11 -4.94 8.05 -1.88
C ARG A 11 -3.79 7.05 -1.73
N CYS A 12 -3.92 5.93 -2.45
CA CYS A 12 -3.03 4.78 -2.36
C CYS A 12 -2.46 4.45 -3.73
N GLY A 13 -1.16 4.14 -3.79
CA GLY A 13 -0.49 3.74 -5.01
C GLY A 13 0.55 2.68 -4.74
N TRP A 14 0.62 1.65 -5.59
CA TRP A 14 1.62 0.58 -5.51
C TRP A 14 2.18 0.29 -6.90
N ILE A 15 3.39 -0.27 -6.90
CA ILE A 15 4.11 -0.66 -8.11
C ILE A 15 4.64 -2.05 -7.88
N TRP A 16 4.50 -2.89 -8.88
CA TRP A 16 5.14 -4.18 -8.95
C TRP A 16 6.25 -4.15 -10.00
N MET A 17 7.43 -4.61 -9.58
CA MET A 17 8.60 -4.73 -10.42
C MET A 17 9.01 -6.20 -10.50
N ASP A 18 9.52 -6.62 -11.65
CA ASP A 18 10.18 -7.92 -11.79
C ASP A 18 11.56 -7.94 -11.11
N SER A 19 12.20 -9.11 -11.10
CA SER A 19 13.55 -9.28 -10.55
C SER A 19 14.64 -8.50 -11.30
N ALA A 20 14.35 -8.04 -12.52
CA ALA A 20 15.24 -7.18 -13.32
C ALA A 20 14.99 -5.68 -13.06
N GLY A 21 14.01 -5.33 -12.21
CA GLY A 21 13.66 -3.95 -11.87
C GLY A 21 12.76 -3.27 -12.90
N ASN A 22 12.19 -4.01 -13.87
CA ASN A 22 11.23 -3.43 -14.80
C ASN A 22 9.86 -3.36 -14.16
N MET A 23 9.17 -2.25 -14.38
CA MET A 23 7.78 -2.09 -13.95
C MET A 23 6.88 -3.01 -14.77
N GLN A 24 6.15 -3.89 -14.07
CA GLN A 24 5.25 -4.86 -14.68
C GLN A 24 3.79 -4.44 -14.51
N LEU A 25 3.45 -3.85 -13.35
CA LEU A 25 2.10 -3.43 -13.04
C LEU A 25 2.14 -2.28 -12.05
N MET A 26 1.19 -1.35 -12.18
CA MET A 26 0.98 -0.31 -11.18
C MET A 26 -0.50 -0.15 -10.88
N GLY A 27 -0.79 0.18 -9.63
CA GLY A 27 -2.13 0.45 -9.15
C GLY A 27 -2.23 1.82 -8.52
N THR A 28 -3.25 2.59 -8.87
CA THR A 28 -3.64 3.80 -8.10
C THR A 28 -5.12 3.76 -7.74
N ARG A 29 -5.43 4.08 -6.48
CA ARG A 29 -6.80 4.13 -5.98
C ARG A 29 -7.04 5.32 -5.04
N ASN A 30 -8.20 5.97 -5.23
CA ASN A 30 -8.75 6.95 -4.30
C ASN A 30 -9.83 6.29 -3.45
N PHE A 31 -9.83 6.56 -2.14
CA PHE A 31 -10.86 6.11 -1.19
C PHE A 31 -11.50 7.31 -0.52
N THR A 32 -12.83 7.31 -0.43
CA THR A 32 -13.61 8.34 0.25
C THR A 32 -13.55 8.09 1.77
N LEU A 33 -13.00 9.06 2.51
CA LEU A 33 -12.83 9.08 3.99
C LEU A 33 -12.08 7.90 4.65
N ARG A 34 -10.92 8.19 5.27
CA ARG A 34 -10.36 7.47 6.43
C ARG A 34 -9.50 8.44 7.27
N ASP A 35 -9.44 8.18 8.58
CA ASP A 35 -9.14 9.18 9.62
C ASP A 35 -7.66 9.61 9.74
N SER A 36 -6.72 9.03 8.98
CA SER A 36 -5.29 9.38 9.07
C SER A 36 -4.44 8.93 7.87
N ALA A 37 -3.22 9.50 7.77
CA ALA A 37 -2.21 9.06 6.81
C ALA A 37 -1.87 7.56 6.98
N LEU A 38 -1.79 7.09 8.23
CA LEU A 38 -1.47 5.69 8.54
C LEU A 38 -2.55 4.72 8.04
N HIS A 39 -3.83 5.09 8.15
CA HIS A 39 -4.93 4.33 7.53
C HIS A 39 -4.76 4.20 6.01
N SER A 40 -4.27 5.24 5.33
CA SER A 40 -3.99 5.17 3.89
C SER A 40 -2.85 4.21 3.57
N GLU A 41 -1.80 4.16 4.40
CA GLU A 41 -0.68 3.23 4.21
C GLU A 41 -1.10 1.77 4.40
N VAL A 42 -1.88 1.49 5.44
CA VAL A 42 -2.41 0.15 5.73
C VAL A 42 -3.30 -0.35 4.58
N GLU A 43 -4.19 0.50 4.09
CA GLU A 43 -5.08 0.15 2.99
C GLU A 43 -4.33 -0.01 1.65
N ALA A 44 -3.31 0.81 1.41
CA ALA A 44 -2.44 0.66 0.26
C ALA A 44 -1.72 -0.71 0.26
N LEU A 45 -1.22 -1.13 1.42
CA LEU A 45 -0.58 -2.45 1.57
C LEU A 45 -1.58 -3.58 1.35
N ARG A 46 -2.75 -3.53 2.00
CA ARG A 46 -3.81 -4.53 1.84
C ARG A 46 -4.18 -4.70 0.37
N TRP A 47 -4.42 -3.58 -0.32
CA TRP A 47 -4.80 -3.58 -1.72
C TRP A 47 -3.67 -4.11 -2.61
N ALA A 48 -2.41 -3.74 -2.35
CA ALA A 48 -1.27 -4.29 -3.09
C ALA A 48 -1.19 -5.81 -2.92
N MET A 49 -1.35 -6.32 -1.69
CA MET A 49 -1.32 -7.77 -1.41
C MET A 49 -2.44 -8.52 -2.14
N GLU A 50 -3.67 -8.00 -2.13
CA GLU A 50 -4.81 -8.62 -2.83
C GLU A 50 -4.60 -8.73 -4.33
N ASN A 51 -4.03 -7.70 -4.96
CA ASN A 51 -3.71 -7.75 -6.39
C ASN A 51 -2.55 -8.71 -6.66
N MET A 52 -1.48 -8.63 -5.86
CA MET A 52 -0.30 -9.47 -6.08
C MET A 52 -0.58 -10.95 -5.89
N LEU A 53 -1.51 -11.32 -5.01
CA LEU A 53 -1.87 -12.71 -4.80
C LEU A 53 -2.42 -13.40 -6.07
N GLN A 54 -3.00 -12.63 -7.00
CA GLN A 54 -3.48 -13.15 -8.29
C GLN A 54 -2.33 -13.45 -9.27
N HIS A 55 -1.14 -12.90 -9.04
CA HIS A 55 0.01 -12.99 -9.93
C HIS A 55 1.15 -13.85 -9.38
N SER A 56 1.37 -13.83 -8.07
CA SER A 56 2.43 -14.62 -7.41
C SER A 56 2.17 -14.78 -5.92
N THR A 57 2.51 -15.95 -5.39
CA THR A 57 2.52 -16.26 -3.96
C THR A 57 3.89 -16.01 -3.31
N CYS A 58 4.90 -15.56 -4.06
CA CYS A 58 6.24 -15.20 -3.56
C CYS A 58 6.50 -13.73 -3.88
N GLN A 59 6.46 -12.86 -2.85
CA GLN A 59 6.52 -11.41 -3.04
C GLN A 59 7.22 -10.67 -1.91
N SER A 60 7.95 -9.61 -2.30
CA SER A 60 8.55 -8.64 -1.40
C SER A 60 7.82 -7.31 -1.49
N PHE A 61 7.21 -6.88 -0.38
CA PHE A 61 6.50 -5.62 -0.26
C PHE A 61 7.38 -4.58 0.43
N GLY A 62 7.41 -3.37 -0.12
CA GLY A 62 8.19 -2.24 0.40
C GLY A 62 7.31 -1.08 0.83
N THR A 63 7.63 -0.44 1.94
CA THR A 63 7.02 0.83 2.38
C THR A 63 8.07 1.80 2.91
N ASP A 64 7.84 3.10 2.75
CA ASP A 64 8.62 4.16 3.38
C ASP A 64 8.04 4.61 4.73
N SER A 65 6.90 4.05 5.14
CA SER A 65 6.28 4.33 6.44
C SER A 65 6.89 3.45 7.55
N LYS A 66 7.67 4.09 8.43
CA LYS A 66 8.21 3.44 9.64
C LYS A 66 7.11 3.01 10.60
N GLU A 67 6.02 3.78 10.68
CA GLU A 67 4.86 3.45 11.51
C GLU A 67 4.15 2.19 11.01
N LEU A 68 3.97 2.04 9.70
CA LEU A 68 3.39 0.82 9.14
C LEU A 68 4.31 -0.39 9.40
N ILE A 69 5.62 -0.23 9.30
CA ILE A 69 6.59 -1.29 9.67
C ILE A 69 6.44 -1.68 11.14
N ALA A 70 6.31 -0.71 12.05
CA ALA A 70 6.11 -0.98 13.47
C ALA A 70 4.78 -1.69 13.73
N MET A 71 3.71 -1.26 13.07
CA MET A 71 2.37 -1.83 13.19
C MET A 71 2.30 -3.28 12.70
N ILE A 72 2.96 -3.60 11.58
CA ILE A 72 3.02 -4.98 11.06
C ILE A 72 3.89 -5.89 11.93
N LYS A 73 4.85 -5.33 12.68
CA LYS A 73 5.72 -6.08 13.61
C LYS A 73 5.05 -6.37 14.95
N ASP A 74 4.28 -5.42 15.46
CA ASP A 74 3.61 -5.51 16.76
C ASP A 74 2.12 -5.15 16.61
N SER A 75 1.38 -5.97 15.88
CA SER A 75 -0.02 -5.69 15.54
C SER A 75 -0.94 -5.59 16.75
N GLN A 76 -0.61 -6.27 17.85
CA GLN A 76 -1.40 -6.29 19.08
C GLN A 76 -1.37 -4.95 19.83
N ALA A 77 -0.32 -4.14 19.64
CA ALA A 77 -0.22 -2.81 20.23
C ALA A 77 -1.12 -1.76 19.55
N TRP A 78 -1.70 -2.06 18.37
CA TRP A 78 -2.44 -1.10 17.54
C TRP A 78 -3.93 -1.45 17.46
N LEU A 79 -4.61 -1.42 18.61
CA LEU A 79 -6.03 -1.78 18.74
C LEU A 79 -6.97 -1.01 17.80
N SER A 80 -6.64 0.24 17.46
CA SER A 80 -7.42 1.06 16.51
C SER A 80 -7.37 0.56 15.06
N PHE A 81 -6.48 -0.39 14.75
CA PHE A 81 -6.30 -1.00 13.42
C PHE A 81 -6.50 -2.52 13.45
N ALA A 82 -7.07 -3.07 14.53
CA ALA A 82 -7.13 -4.51 14.75
C ALA A 82 -7.78 -5.25 13.57
N THR A 83 -8.90 -4.75 13.06
CA THR A 83 -9.64 -5.35 11.93
C THR A 83 -8.81 -5.33 10.63
N GLU A 84 -8.16 -4.22 10.33
CA GLU A 84 -7.31 -4.05 9.15
C GLU A 84 -6.08 -4.96 9.22
N LEU A 85 -5.48 -5.06 10.41
CA LEU A 85 -4.31 -5.90 10.64
C LEU A 85 -4.65 -7.38 10.56
N GLU A 86 -5.81 -7.81 11.09
CA GLU A 86 -6.29 -9.18 10.93
C GLU A 86 -6.43 -9.57 9.45
N ARG A 87 -6.94 -8.67 8.61
CA ARG A 87 -7.02 -8.89 7.17
C ARG A 87 -5.64 -9.01 6.52
N ILE A 88 -4.69 -8.15 6.91
CA ILE A 88 -3.32 -8.23 6.40
C ILE A 88 -2.63 -9.51 6.84
N GLU A 89 -2.80 -9.94 8.10
CA GLU A 89 -2.28 -11.22 8.59
C GLU A 89 -2.90 -12.40 7.84
N THR A 90 -4.20 -12.36 7.55
CA THR A 90 -4.85 -13.38 6.72
C THR A 90 -4.25 -13.43 5.32
N LEU A 91 -4.05 -12.27 4.68
CA LEU A 91 -3.44 -12.20 3.35
C LEU A 91 -2.00 -12.67 3.36
N LYS A 92 -1.22 -12.37 4.41
CA LYS A 92 0.16 -12.84 4.58
C LYS A 92 0.25 -14.36 4.52
N ILE A 93 -0.69 -15.08 5.13
CA ILE A 93 -0.72 -16.55 5.15
C ILE A 93 -0.86 -17.12 3.72
N CYS A 94 -1.43 -16.37 2.79
CA CYS A 94 -1.58 -16.78 1.40
C CYS A 94 -0.28 -16.67 0.58
N PHE A 95 0.77 -16.03 1.10
CA PHE A 95 2.09 -15.94 0.46
C PHE A 95 3.04 -17.01 1.03
N LEU A 96 3.68 -17.77 0.15
CA LEU A 96 4.67 -18.79 0.49
C LEU A 96 6.01 -18.18 0.94
N ASP A 97 6.39 -17.04 0.36
CA ASP A 97 7.54 -16.23 0.78
C ASP A 97 7.09 -14.77 0.83
N PHE A 98 6.88 -14.27 2.05
CA PHE A 98 6.48 -12.90 2.33
C PHE A 98 7.64 -12.14 2.96
N LYS A 99 8.08 -11.07 2.30
CA LYS A 99 9.06 -10.13 2.84
C LYS A 99 8.45 -8.74 2.92
N PHE A 100 8.56 -8.10 4.07
CA PHE A 100 8.15 -6.70 4.25
C PHE A 100 9.35 -5.87 4.68
N ILE A 101 9.77 -4.96 3.80
CA ILE A 101 11.00 -4.17 3.99
C ILE A 101 10.71 -2.68 4.06
N HIS A 102 11.48 -1.99 4.88
CA HIS A 102 11.49 -0.53 4.86
C HIS A 102 12.34 -0.04 3.69
N VAL A 103 11.74 0.73 2.80
CA VAL A 103 12.39 1.37 1.65
C VAL A 103 12.51 2.86 1.94
N PRO A 104 13.73 3.45 1.96
CA PRO A 104 13.87 4.89 2.15
C PRO A 104 13.07 5.66 1.11
N ARG A 105 12.39 6.74 1.53
CA ARG A 105 11.54 7.57 0.65
C ARG A 105 12.23 8.01 -0.65
N ALA A 106 13.53 8.27 -0.60
CA ALA A 106 14.36 8.60 -1.78
C ALA A 106 14.41 7.49 -2.85
N ARG A 107 14.10 6.25 -2.48
CA ARG A 107 14.01 5.08 -3.37
C ARG A 107 12.57 4.63 -3.63
N ASN A 108 11.58 5.23 -2.96
CA ASN A 108 10.15 4.98 -3.18
C ASN A 108 9.48 6.08 -4.04
N GLN A 109 10.27 6.80 -4.85
CA GLN A 109 9.81 8.00 -5.54
C GLN A 109 8.66 7.75 -6.52
N ILE A 110 8.59 6.57 -7.13
CA ILE A 110 7.58 6.27 -8.15
C ILE A 110 6.22 5.94 -7.51
N SER A 111 6.18 5.16 -6.43
CA SER A 111 4.95 4.94 -5.66
C SER A 111 4.43 6.25 -5.07
N ASP A 112 5.33 7.08 -4.55
CA ASP A 112 5.01 8.44 -4.13
C ASP A 112 4.42 9.25 -5.29
N LEU A 113 5.06 9.25 -6.47
CA LEU A 113 4.56 9.97 -7.65
C LEU A 113 3.16 9.50 -8.05
N LEU A 114 2.89 8.19 -8.05
CA LEU A 114 1.56 7.66 -8.37
C LEU A 114 0.50 8.11 -7.37
N ALA A 115 0.79 8.02 -6.07
CA ALA A 115 -0.10 8.54 -5.03
C ALA A 115 -0.32 10.05 -5.17
N LYS A 116 0.68 10.79 -5.70
CA LYS A 116 0.58 12.22 -6.02
C LYS A 116 -0.21 12.51 -7.30
N THR A 117 -0.12 11.68 -8.34
CA THR A 117 -0.85 11.84 -9.62
C THR A 117 -2.34 11.56 -9.45
N ALA A 118 -2.70 10.61 -8.58
CA ALA A 118 -4.07 10.39 -8.12
C ALA A 118 -4.71 11.65 -7.53
N ARG A 119 -3.90 12.67 -7.19
CA ARG A 119 -4.37 13.95 -6.66
C ARG A 119 -5.04 14.87 -7.64
N SER A 120 -4.72 14.75 -8.93
CA SER A 120 -5.24 15.67 -9.95
C SER A 120 -6.65 15.31 -10.40
N PHE A 121 -7.21 14.19 -9.94
CA PHE A 121 -8.53 13.71 -10.32
C PHE A 121 -9.51 13.78 -9.14
N HIS A 122 -10.67 14.38 -9.40
CA HIS A 122 -11.75 14.61 -8.44
C HIS A 122 -12.78 13.46 -8.37
N MET A 123 -12.52 12.33 -9.03
CA MET A 123 -13.37 11.12 -9.05
C MET A 123 -12.66 9.90 -8.45
N GLU A 124 -13.44 8.86 -8.10
CA GLU A 124 -12.92 7.53 -7.77
C GLU A 124 -12.08 7.01 -8.95
N LEU A 125 -10.77 6.96 -8.75
CA LEU A 125 -9.84 6.32 -9.68
C LEU A 125 -9.59 4.90 -9.18
N LEU A 126 -9.78 3.93 -10.06
CA LEU A 126 -9.23 2.57 -9.97
C LEU A 126 -8.53 2.31 -11.29
N PHE A 127 -7.20 2.41 -11.30
CA PHE A 127 -6.41 2.09 -12.47
C PHE A 127 -5.44 0.97 -12.12
N ILE A 128 -5.45 -0.10 -12.91
CA ILE A 128 -4.50 -1.20 -12.90
C ILE A 128 -4.04 -1.35 -14.34
N GLY A 129 -2.75 -1.17 -14.58
CA GLY A 129 -2.18 -1.21 -15.93
C GLY A 129 -0.67 -1.41 -15.91
N CYS A 130 -0.14 -1.83 -17.06
CA CYS A 130 1.27 -2.05 -17.34
C CYS A 130 1.94 -0.81 -17.95
#